data_AF-A0A965Y785-F1
#
_entry.id   AF-A0A965Y785-F1
#
_cell.length_a   1.000
_cell.length_b   1.000
_cell.length_c   1.000
_cell.angle_alpha   90.00
_cell.angle_beta   90.00
_cell.angle_gamma   90.00
#
_symmetry.space_group_name_H-M   'P 1'
#
loop_
_entity.id
_entity.type
_entity.pdbx_description
1 polymer ?
#
loop_
_entity_poly.entity_id
_entity_poly.type
_entity_poly.pdbx_seq_one_letter_code
_entity_poly.pdbx_strand_id
1 'polypeptide(L)'
;MGSIRLTQFSPGAGCGCKISPAQLREIIQESLSATAQTQGLGAGEQRSGAGDRRPGAGNLRPGSEFPGLLVGNESCDDAAVFDIGGGKAVISTTDFFTPIVDDPYDFGRIAATNALSDVYAMGGNPLMAIAILGWPLDKLPASVAGKVLEGARAVCTAAGIP
;
A
#
# COMPACT_ATOMS: atom_id res chain seq x y z
N MET A 1 -9.52 23.73 26.59
CA MET A 1 -8.88 22.53 26.03
C MET A 1 -7.61 22.98 25.33
N GLY A 2 -6.44 22.51 25.77
CA GLY A 2 -5.18 22.83 25.10
C GLY A 2 -5.19 22.33 23.66
N SER A 3 -4.51 23.05 22.75
CA SER A 3 -4.39 22.64 21.36
C SER A 3 -3.75 21.26 21.28
N ILE A 4 -4.42 20.29 20.64
CA ILE A 4 -3.86 18.96 20.41
C ILE A 4 -2.69 19.11 19.44
N ARG A 5 -1.52 18.62 19.84
CA ARG A 5 -0.30 18.62 19.04
C ARG A 5 -0.10 17.23 18.42
N LEU A 6 -0.43 17.01 17.15
CA LEU A 6 -0.38 15.64 16.59
C LEU A 6 1.04 15.04 16.56
N THR A 7 2.07 15.85 16.34
CA THR A 7 3.46 15.35 16.26
C THR A 7 3.97 14.75 17.57
N GLN A 8 3.31 15.01 18.72
CA GLN A 8 3.66 14.37 19.99
C GLN A 8 3.41 12.85 19.98
N PHE A 9 2.58 12.36 19.05
CA PHE A 9 2.27 10.94 18.88
C PHE A 9 3.17 10.27 17.83
N SER A 10 4.19 10.98 17.35
CA SER A 10 5.16 10.51 16.35
C SER A 10 6.59 10.49 16.90
N PRO A 11 6.86 9.81 18.03
CA PRO A 11 8.22 9.77 18.59
C PRO A 11 9.17 9.11 17.58
N GLY A 12 10.21 9.83 17.16
CA GLY A 12 11.18 9.35 16.19
C GLY A 12 10.84 9.58 14.72
N ALA A 13 9.81 10.39 14.39
CA ALA A 13 9.47 10.78 13.01
C ALA A 13 10.45 11.80 12.38
N GLY A 14 11.76 11.61 12.60
CA GLY A 14 12.80 12.18 11.76
C GLY A 14 12.81 11.53 10.36
N CYS A 15 13.79 11.85 9.51
CA CYS A 15 13.83 11.54 8.07
C CYS A 15 13.37 10.10 7.71
N GLY A 16 12.07 9.94 7.49
CA GLY A 16 11.42 8.69 7.08
C GLY A 16 11.50 7.58 8.12
N CYS A 17 10.37 7.25 8.76
CA CYS A 17 10.16 5.94 9.39
C CYS A 17 10.14 4.78 8.35
N LYS A 18 10.89 4.91 7.25
CA LYS A 18 10.99 3.95 6.16
C LYS A 18 12.23 3.08 6.42
N ILE A 19 12.06 1.77 6.36
CA ILE A 19 13.19 0.82 6.36
C ILE A 19 14.06 1.13 5.13
N SER A 20 15.37 1.05 5.25
CA SER A 20 16.25 1.33 4.09
C SER A 20 15.97 0.33 2.94
N PRO A 21 16.17 0.72 1.66
CA PRO A 21 15.96 -0.19 0.55
C PRO A 21 16.77 -1.50 0.65
N ALA A 22 17.96 -1.45 1.26
CA ALA A 22 18.78 -2.64 1.48
C ALA A 22 18.15 -3.61 2.49
N GLN A 23 17.70 -3.09 3.64
CA GLN A 23 17.05 -3.91 4.68
C GLN A 23 15.68 -4.45 4.20
N LEU A 24 14.93 -3.66 3.43
CA LEU A 24 13.67 -4.12 2.85
C LEU A 24 13.89 -5.31 1.90
N ARG A 25 14.92 -5.25 1.05
CA ARG A 25 15.28 -6.35 0.15
C ARG A 25 15.62 -7.63 0.91
N GLU A 26 16.37 -7.52 2.01
CA GLU A 26 16.71 -8.66 2.87
C GLU A 26 15.45 -9.34 3.43
N ILE A 27 14.54 -8.55 4.02
CA ILE A 27 13.27 -9.06 4.59
C ILE A 27 12.42 -9.78 3.52
N ILE A 28 12.31 -9.21 2.32
CA ILE A 28 11.53 -9.80 1.22
C ILE A 28 12.16 -11.13 0.77
N GLN A 29 13.48 -11.18 0.63
CA GLN A 29 14.19 -12.41 0.24
C GLN A 29 14.04 -13.53 1.27
N GLU A 30 14.08 -13.19 2.56
CA GLU A 30 13.85 -14.15 3.65
C GLU A 30 12.41 -14.71 3.61
N SER A 31 11.42 -13.85 3.42
CA SER A 31 10.00 -14.25 3.34
C SER A 31 9.73 -15.22 2.16
N LEU A 32 10.32 -14.96 1.00
CA LEU A 32 10.19 -15.82 -0.18
C LEU A 32 10.86 -17.19 0.04
N SER A 33 12.02 -17.20 0.70
CA SER A 33 12.79 -18.43 0.98
C SER A 33 12.09 -19.32 2.02
N ALA A 34 11.47 -18.72 3.04
CA ALA A 34 10.69 -19.46 4.05
C ALA A 34 9.47 -20.16 3.44
N THR A 35 8.80 -19.51 2.48
CA THR A 35 7.62 -20.07 1.79
C THR A 35 7.96 -21.28 0.91
N ALA A 36 9.15 -21.30 0.31
CA ALA A 36 9.61 -22.42 -0.52
C ALA A 36 9.89 -23.70 0.29
N GLN A 37 10.31 -23.58 1.55
CA GLN A 37 10.64 -24.73 2.40
C GLN A 37 9.42 -25.47 2.95
N THR A 38 8.28 -24.79 3.12
CA THR A 38 7.05 -25.42 3.64
C THR A 38 6.33 -26.27 2.59
N GLN A 39 6.54 -26.03 1.29
CA GLN A 39 5.87 -26.75 0.21
C GLN A 39 6.54 -28.09 -0.18
N GLY A 40 7.63 -28.48 0.48
CA GLY A 40 8.37 -29.73 0.22
C GLY A 40 7.83 -30.99 0.91
N LEU A 41 6.74 -30.91 1.69
CA LEU A 41 6.21 -32.03 2.47
C LEU A 41 4.74 -32.31 2.08
N GLY A 42 4.52 -33.18 1.10
CA GLY A 42 3.20 -33.77 0.83
C GLY A 42 2.83 -33.97 -0.65
N ALA A 43 3.61 -34.75 -1.40
CA ALA A 43 3.17 -35.26 -2.69
C ALA A 43 2.26 -36.48 -2.50
N GLY A 44 0.98 -36.37 -2.85
CA GLY A 44 0.04 -37.49 -2.84
C GLY A 44 -1.31 -37.17 -3.49
N GLU A 45 -1.62 -37.92 -4.55
CA GLU A 45 -2.93 -38.16 -5.18
C GLU A 45 -3.42 -37.23 -6.31
N GLN A 46 -3.27 -37.73 -7.54
CA GLN A 46 -3.92 -37.22 -8.75
C GLN A 46 -5.39 -37.64 -8.79
N ARG A 47 -6.31 -36.70 -9.03
CA ARG A 47 -7.64 -37.01 -9.60
C ARG A 47 -7.96 -36.08 -10.77
N SER A 48 -8.28 -36.72 -11.89
CA SER A 48 -8.72 -36.13 -13.14
C SER A 48 -10.17 -35.63 -13.03
N GLY A 49 -10.44 -34.43 -13.56
CA GLY A 49 -11.79 -33.90 -13.72
C GLY A 49 -11.78 -32.61 -14.53
N ALA A 50 -12.35 -32.65 -15.73
CA ALA A 50 -12.51 -31.50 -16.62
C ALA A 50 -13.72 -30.65 -16.17
N GLY A 51 -13.53 -29.34 -16.01
CA GLY A 51 -14.62 -28.38 -15.80
C GLY A 51 -14.18 -27.07 -15.13
N ASP A 52 -14.51 -25.95 -15.77
CA ASP A 52 -14.46 -24.56 -15.27
C ASP A 52 -13.06 -23.91 -15.11
N ARG A 53 -12.59 -23.25 -16.16
CA ARG A 53 -11.42 -22.33 -16.11
C ARG A 53 -11.83 -20.99 -15.51
N ARG A 54 -12.18 -20.98 -14.23
CA ARG A 54 -11.90 -19.81 -13.39
C ARG A 54 -10.46 -19.95 -12.90
N PRO A 55 -9.59 -18.92 -13.00
CA PRO A 55 -8.32 -18.97 -12.30
C PRO A 55 -8.64 -18.87 -10.81
N GLY A 56 -8.88 -20.03 -10.19
CA GLY A 56 -8.98 -20.14 -8.75
C GLY A 56 -7.68 -19.66 -8.14
N ALA A 57 -7.78 -18.97 -7.02
CA ALA A 57 -6.67 -18.62 -6.14
C ALA A 57 -6.03 -19.90 -5.54
N GLY A 58 -5.42 -20.71 -6.40
CA GLY A 58 -4.59 -21.83 -6.01
C GLY A 58 -3.22 -21.31 -5.61
N ASN A 59 -2.72 -21.81 -4.47
CA ASN A 59 -1.37 -21.62 -3.92
C ASN A 59 -0.34 -21.07 -4.93
N LEU A 60 -0.10 -19.76 -4.87
CA LEU A 60 0.91 -19.10 -5.67
C LEU A 60 2.29 -19.64 -5.25
N ARG A 61 3.03 -20.22 -6.20
CA ARG A 61 4.39 -20.69 -5.99
C ARG A 61 5.35 -19.49 -5.97
N PRO A 62 6.37 -19.45 -5.10
CA PRO A 62 7.47 -18.49 -5.22
C PRO A 62 8.11 -18.62 -6.61
N GLY A 63 8.14 -17.53 -7.39
CA GLY A 63 8.59 -17.52 -8.79
C GLY A 63 7.50 -17.79 -9.83
N SER A 64 6.21 -17.71 -9.47
CA SER A 64 5.15 -17.61 -10.48
C SER A 64 5.28 -16.27 -11.21
N GLU A 65 5.66 -16.33 -12.49
CA GLU A 65 5.63 -15.17 -13.38
C GLU A 65 4.19 -14.66 -13.44
N PHE A 66 3.96 -13.43 -12.99
CA PHE A 66 2.71 -12.73 -13.20
C PHE A 66 2.82 -12.03 -14.55
N PRO A 67 2.34 -12.60 -15.67
CA PRO A 67 2.71 -12.10 -17.00
C PRO A 67 2.11 -10.72 -17.28
N GLY A 68 1.11 -10.31 -16.51
CA GLY A 68 0.52 -8.97 -16.53
C GLY A 68 1.22 -7.96 -15.62
N LEU A 69 2.16 -8.36 -14.75
CA LEU A 69 2.90 -7.42 -13.91
C LEU A 69 3.99 -6.74 -14.76
N LEU A 70 3.79 -5.45 -15.04
CA LEU A 70 4.72 -4.65 -15.85
C LEU A 70 5.82 -4.03 -15.00
N VAL A 71 5.46 -3.63 -13.78
CA VAL A 71 6.34 -3.01 -12.79
C VAL A 71 6.01 -3.65 -11.45
N GLY A 72 7.03 -4.23 -10.83
CA GLY A 72 6.90 -5.06 -9.63
C GLY A 72 7.97 -4.75 -8.60
N ASN A 73 8.16 -5.67 -7.66
CA ASN A 73 9.18 -5.51 -6.63
C ASN A 73 10.61 -5.52 -7.23
N GLU A 74 10.82 -6.24 -8.33
CA GLU A 74 12.12 -6.33 -9.01
C GLU A 74 12.64 -5.01 -9.57
N SER A 75 11.77 -4.06 -9.94
CA SER A 75 12.18 -2.77 -10.50
C SER A 75 12.38 -1.67 -9.47
N CYS A 76 12.05 -1.91 -8.19
CA CYS A 76 12.22 -0.95 -7.09
C CYS A 76 11.53 0.41 -7.36
N ASP A 77 10.41 0.40 -8.08
CA ASP A 77 9.61 1.59 -8.38
C ASP A 77 8.62 1.93 -7.26
N ASP A 78 8.14 3.18 -7.27
CA ASP A 78 7.24 3.73 -6.25
C ASP A 78 5.80 3.16 -6.29
N ALA A 79 5.47 2.33 -7.30
CA ALA A 79 4.17 1.68 -7.44
C ALA A 79 4.26 0.37 -8.22
N ALA A 80 3.27 -0.52 -8.02
CA ALA A 80 3.08 -1.68 -8.88
C ALA A 80 2.21 -1.32 -10.09
N VAL A 81 2.57 -1.82 -11.28
CA VAL A 81 1.82 -1.61 -12.52
C VAL A 81 1.42 -2.94 -13.12
N PHE A 82 0.12 -3.14 -13.36
CA PHE A 82 -0.44 -4.38 -13.87
C PHE A 82 -1.25 -4.15 -15.15
N ASP A 83 -0.89 -4.80 -16.25
CA ASP A 83 -1.62 -4.81 -17.52
C ASP A 83 -2.98 -5.51 -17.35
N ILE A 84 -4.05 -4.81 -17.75
CA ILE A 84 -5.41 -5.34 -17.75
C ILE A 84 -5.94 -5.60 -19.17
N GLY A 85 -5.07 -5.51 -20.17
CA GLY A 85 -5.37 -5.69 -21.58
C GLY A 85 -5.96 -4.44 -22.23
N GLY A 86 -6.07 -4.48 -23.56
CA GLY A 86 -6.61 -3.36 -24.34
C GLY A 86 -5.78 -2.08 -24.28
N GLY A 87 -4.46 -2.21 -24.03
CA GLY A 87 -3.53 -1.10 -23.90
C GLY A 87 -3.72 -0.27 -22.63
N LYS A 88 -4.28 -0.87 -21.56
CA LYS A 88 -4.50 -0.22 -20.27
C LYS A 88 -3.80 -0.97 -19.16
N ALA A 89 -3.33 -0.25 -18.15
CA ALA A 89 -2.75 -0.81 -16.95
C ALA A 89 -3.36 -0.15 -15.69
N VAL A 90 -3.34 -0.89 -14.58
CA VAL A 90 -3.66 -0.40 -13.25
C VAL A 90 -2.37 -0.09 -12.52
N ILE A 91 -2.28 1.10 -11.96
CA ILE A 91 -1.20 1.51 -11.04
C ILE A 91 -1.75 1.40 -9.63
N SER A 92 -1.01 0.71 -8.76
CA SER A 92 -1.35 0.53 -7.35
C SER A 92 -0.17 0.95 -6.49
N THR A 93 -0.40 1.93 -5.62
CA THR A 93 0.56 2.37 -4.60
C THR A 93 -0.13 2.40 -3.23
N THR A 94 0.66 2.37 -2.17
CA THR A 94 0.24 2.61 -0.80
C THR A 94 1.37 3.29 -0.03
N ASP A 95 1.07 4.41 0.63
CA ASP A 95 1.99 5.04 1.57
C ASP A 95 1.19 5.56 2.77
N PHE A 96 1.78 5.42 3.95
CA PHE A 96 1.23 5.92 5.21
C PHE A 96 2.38 6.23 6.16
N PHE A 97 2.19 7.27 6.97
CA PHE A 97 3.20 7.69 7.93
C PHE A 97 2.55 8.35 9.14
N THR A 98 3.33 8.50 10.20
CA THR A 98 2.89 9.15 11.44
C THR A 98 2.81 10.68 11.26
N PRO A 99 2.01 11.40 12.05
CA PRO A 99 1.86 12.84 11.91
C PRO A 99 3.18 13.63 11.89
N ILE A 100 3.38 14.43 10.83
CA ILE A 100 4.56 15.31 10.65
C ILE A 100 4.26 16.80 10.90
N VAL A 101 2.97 17.15 10.99
CA VAL A 101 2.47 18.48 11.33
C VAL A 101 1.44 18.37 12.44
N ASP A 102 1.24 19.46 13.16
CA ASP A 102 0.36 19.48 14.34
C ASP A 102 -1.11 19.63 13.99
N ASP A 103 -1.42 20.29 12.87
CA ASP A 103 -2.78 20.45 12.40
C ASP A 103 -3.29 19.14 11.76
N PRO A 104 -4.41 18.56 12.24
CA PRO A 104 -4.96 17.32 11.70
C PRO A 104 -5.41 17.40 10.26
N TYR A 105 -6.00 18.52 9.85
CA TYR A 105 -6.53 18.69 8.51
C TYR A 105 -5.37 18.76 7.49
N ASP A 106 -4.35 19.55 7.78
CA ASP A 106 -3.16 19.62 6.94
C ASP A 106 -2.37 18.31 6.94
N PHE A 107 -2.28 17.59 8.06
CA PHE A 107 -1.68 16.25 8.07
C PHE A 107 -2.41 15.31 7.09
N GLY A 108 -3.74 15.29 7.13
CA GLY A 108 -4.56 14.49 6.20
C GLY A 108 -4.32 14.85 4.74
N ARG A 109 -4.21 16.15 4.43
CA ARG A 109 -3.89 16.63 3.08
C ARG A 109 -2.51 16.14 2.64
N ILE A 110 -1.49 16.32 3.48
CA ILE A 110 -0.12 15.92 3.15
C ILE A 110 -0.04 14.39 2.93
N ALA A 111 -0.69 13.59 3.79
CA ALA A 111 -0.72 12.14 3.65
C ALA A 111 -1.38 11.70 2.33
N ALA A 112 -2.55 12.26 2.00
CA ALA A 112 -3.23 11.94 0.74
C ALA A 112 -2.42 12.40 -0.49
N THR A 113 -1.84 13.60 -0.46
CA THR A 113 -0.99 14.10 -1.55
C THR A 113 0.23 13.20 -1.77
N ASN A 114 0.89 12.76 -0.70
CA ASN A 114 2.02 11.86 -0.79
C ASN A 114 1.62 10.51 -1.42
N ALA A 115 0.53 9.90 -0.94
CA ALA A 115 0.05 8.63 -1.50
C ALA A 115 -0.38 8.73 -2.97
N LEU A 116 -0.93 9.87 -3.41
CA LEU A 116 -1.27 10.07 -4.83
C LEU A 116 -0.05 10.38 -5.70
N SER A 117 1.06 10.85 -5.11
CA SER A 117 2.22 11.32 -5.87
C SER A 117 2.89 10.22 -6.69
N ASP A 118 2.91 8.97 -6.21
CA ASP A 118 3.50 7.86 -6.95
C ASP A 118 2.72 7.55 -8.23
N VAL A 119 1.38 7.67 -8.20
CA VAL A 119 0.56 7.49 -9.41
C VAL A 119 0.91 8.54 -10.46
N TYR A 120 1.04 9.80 -10.04
CA TYR A 120 1.44 10.87 -10.95
C TYR A 120 2.88 10.72 -11.45
N ALA A 121 3.81 10.27 -10.58
CA ALA A 121 5.21 10.03 -10.93
C ALA A 121 5.36 8.95 -12.01
N MET A 122 4.50 7.92 -11.96
CA MET A 122 4.41 6.88 -13.00
C MET A 122 3.65 7.33 -14.26
N GLY A 123 3.25 8.61 -14.35
CA GLY A 123 2.51 9.16 -15.48
C GLY A 123 1.03 8.75 -15.54
N GLY A 124 0.49 8.21 -14.44
CA GLY A 124 -0.90 7.79 -14.33
C GLY A 124 -1.86 8.91 -13.98
N ASN A 125 -3.15 8.60 -14.12
CA ASN A 125 -4.24 9.42 -13.59
C ASN A 125 -4.97 8.64 -12.49
N PRO A 126 -5.02 9.11 -11.23
CA PRO A 126 -5.74 8.44 -10.15
C PRO A 126 -7.21 8.18 -10.50
N LEU A 127 -7.73 7.03 -10.07
CA LEU A 127 -9.13 6.63 -10.30
C LEU A 127 -9.98 6.65 -9.04
N MET A 128 -9.40 6.26 -7.90
CA MET A 128 -10.04 6.16 -6.59
C MET A 128 -8.98 6.02 -5.49
N ALA A 129 -9.34 6.28 -4.24
CA ALA A 129 -8.48 6.03 -3.09
C ALA A 129 -9.20 5.27 -1.96
N ILE A 130 -8.42 4.56 -1.13
CA ILE A 130 -8.90 3.94 0.11
C ILE A 130 -8.06 4.49 1.26
N ALA A 131 -8.72 4.99 2.30
CA ALA A 131 -8.02 5.51 3.48
C ALA A 131 -7.53 4.37 4.39
N ILE A 132 -6.26 4.42 4.78
CA ILE A 132 -5.67 3.57 5.83
C ILE A 132 -5.41 4.46 7.05
N LEU A 133 -6.03 4.14 8.19
CA LEU A 133 -5.92 4.96 9.39
C LEU A 133 -5.71 4.08 10.63
N GLY A 134 -4.54 4.20 11.25
CA GLY A 134 -4.28 3.74 12.61
C GLY A 134 -4.50 4.89 13.59
N TRP A 135 -5.40 4.72 14.57
CA TRP A 135 -5.76 5.80 15.50
C TRP A 135 -5.87 5.34 16.96
N PRO A 136 -5.15 5.96 17.92
CA PRO A 136 -5.20 5.57 19.33
C PRO A 136 -6.39 6.23 20.02
N LEU A 137 -7.56 5.56 20.01
CA LEU A 137 -8.80 6.08 20.60
C LEU A 137 -8.72 6.35 22.10
N ASP A 138 -7.82 5.68 22.81
CA ASP A 138 -7.53 5.90 24.24
C ASP A 138 -6.78 7.21 24.52
N LYS A 139 -6.10 7.77 23.49
CA LYS A 139 -5.26 8.98 23.62
C LYS A 139 -5.80 10.17 22.83
N LEU A 140 -6.46 9.91 21.70
CA LEU A 140 -6.94 10.92 20.77
C LEU A 140 -8.41 10.72 20.43
N PRO A 141 -9.26 11.75 20.57
CA PRO A 141 -10.68 11.63 20.27
C PRO A 141 -10.91 11.39 18.77
N ALA A 142 -11.95 10.62 18.44
CA ALA A 142 -12.32 10.31 17.06
C ALA A 142 -12.67 11.56 16.22
N SER A 143 -13.09 12.66 16.86
CA SER A 143 -13.33 13.93 16.17
C SER A 143 -12.07 14.51 15.52
N VAL A 144 -10.89 14.24 16.07
CA VAL A 144 -9.61 14.65 15.48
C VAL A 144 -9.26 13.76 14.29
N ALA A 145 -9.51 12.45 14.38
CA ALA A 145 -9.40 11.55 13.22
C ALA A 145 -10.31 12.01 12.07
N GLY A 146 -11.53 12.47 12.39
CA GLY A 146 -12.46 13.05 11.42
C GLY A 146 -11.86 14.21 10.63
N LYS A 147 -11.09 15.09 11.29
CA LYS A 147 -10.39 16.21 10.62
C LYS A 147 -9.28 15.74 9.68
N VAL A 148 -8.55 14.69 10.06
CA VAL A 148 -7.53 14.06 9.19
C VAL A 148 -8.19 13.52 7.92
N LEU A 149 -9.28 12.77 8.08
CA LEU A 149 -10.02 12.23 6.93
C LEU A 149 -10.64 13.32 6.07
N GLU A 150 -11.07 14.44 6.67
CA GLU A 150 -11.59 15.60 5.94
C GLU A 150 -10.50 16.23 5.06
N GLY A 151 -9.29 16.42 5.60
CA GLY A 151 -8.15 16.92 4.85
C GLY A 151 -7.74 16.00 3.70
N ALA A 152 -7.67 14.70 3.96
CA ALA A 152 -7.38 13.71 2.92
C ALA A 152 -8.44 13.73 1.80
N ARG A 153 -9.73 13.76 2.18
CA ARG A 153 -10.85 13.83 1.23
C ARG A 153 -10.83 15.11 0.40
N ALA A 154 -10.39 16.24 0.95
CA ALA A 154 -10.24 17.47 0.19
C ALA A 154 -9.23 17.34 -0.95
N VAL A 155 -8.12 16.60 -0.73
CA VAL A 155 -7.14 16.29 -1.77
C VAL A 155 -7.73 15.34 -2.82
N CYS A 156 -8.41 14.27 -2.40
CA CYS A 156 -9.09 13.36 -3.34
C CYS A 156 -10.11 14.11 -4.21
N THR A 157 -10.90 15.00 -3.60
CA THR A 157 -11.87 15.84 -4.31
C THR A 157 -11.18 16.75 -5.32
N ALA A 158 -10.07 17.39 -4.94
CA ALA A 158 -9.29 18.24 -5.84
C ALA A 158 -8.65 17.46 -7.00
N ALA A 159 -8.29 16.19 -6.77
CA ALA A 159 -7.79 15.26 -7.78
C ALA A 159 -8.93 14.64 -8.64
N GLY A 160 -10.20 14.90 -8.30
CA GLY A 160 -11.36 14.38 -9.04
C GLY A 160 -11.65 12.90 -8.80
N ILE A 161 -11.25 12.36 -7.64
CA ILE A 161 -11.43 10.95 -7.29
C ILE A 161 -12.28 10.77 -6.02
N PRO A 162 -13.00 9.64 -5.90
CA PRO A 162 -13.71 9.26 -4.67
C PRO A 162 -12.74 8.84 -3.55
#